data_AF-A0A3E0W9Z3-F1
#
_entry.id   AF-A0A3E0W9Z3-F1
#
_cell.length_a   1.000
_cell.length_b   1.000
_cell.length_c   1.000
_cell.angle_alpha   90.00
_cell.angle_beta   90.00
_cell.angle_gamma   90.00
#
_symmetry.space_group_name_H-M   'P 1'
#
loop_
_entity.id
_entity.type
_entity.pdbx_description
1 polymer ?
#
loop_
_entity_poly.entity_id
_entity_poly.type
_entity_poly.pdbx_seq_one_letter_code
_entity_poly.pdbx_strand_id
1 'polypeptide(L)'
;MLSVSVEQITYRVNYANAALALAHGDPGDDAHQDLVQAVAAEEVTAEEAIALTCERSGLSIGTEAAPPITCWEDYLIPGSTALRSRLVDDSHPSGIEDPVLFRAVEQQISRFRLVELAAHPIEGPMDYGLFGAVHRHLFQDIYWWAGEQRVGPDTPMVRFARDAVDFDPGDPAAPAVKYQYFAGPDISEAVSVQFALLLDLATRTDMPRAEMISRMGEHGGELNTIHAFRDGHSRTLFVYAMKFFTVVGYPTDPANFLNGNPLRDRIVHARYQNQATSLLDGYEGALDDALSGGEPEGARVRR
;
A
#
# COMPACT_ATOMS: atom_id res chain seq x y z
N MET A 1 24.97 -1.58 22.86
CA MET A 1 24.33 -2.69 22.13
C MET A 1 23.08 -2.09 21.54
N LEU A 2 22.98 -1.98 20.22
CA LEU A 2 21.69 -1.63 19.60
C LEU A 2 20.71 -2.76 19.96
N SER A 3 19.53 -2.41 20.47
CA SER A 3 18.48 -3.38 20.82
C SER A 3 17.95 -4.12 19.59
N VAL A 4 18.09 -3.50 18.41
CA VAL A 4 17.65 -4.01 17.11
C VAL A 4 18.87 -4.40 16.25
N SER A 5 18.82 -5.55 15.58
CA SER A 5 19.90 -6.00 14.70
C SER A 5 19.93 -5.26 13.37
N VAL A 6 21.09 -5.23 12.71
CA VAL A 6 21.22 -4.66 11.35
C VAL A 6 20.28 -5.34 10.35
N GLU A 7 20.05 -6.64 10.49
CA GLU A 7 19.13 -7.40 9.64
C GLU A 7 17.67 -6.98 9.85
N GLN A 8 17.25 -6.77 11.10
CA GLN A 8 15.92 -6.27 11.43
C GLN A 8 15.70 -4.84 10.91
N ILE A 9 16.69 -3.96 11.07
CA ILE A 9 16.67 -2.60 10.51
C ILE A 9 16.51 -2.68 8.98
N THR A 10 17.35 -3.48 8.32
CA THR A 10 17.31 -3.66 6.86
C THR A 10 15.94 -4.15 6.40
N TYR A 11 15.35 -5.14 7.09
CA TYR A 11 14.02 -5.65 6.78
C TYR A 11 12.96 -4.55 6.89
N ARG A 12 12.94 -3.79 7.98
CA ARG A 12 11.95 -2.72 8.23
C ARG A 12 12.04 -1.60 7.19
N VAL A 13 13.26 -1.19 6.82
CA VAL A 13 13.49 -0.18 5.78
C VAL A 13 13.05 -0.71 4.41
N ASN A 14 13.42 -1.95 4.07
CA ASN A 14 13.01 -2.58 2.81
C ASN A 14 11.49 -2.73 2.73
N TYR A 15 10.83 -3.07 3.84
CA TYR A 15 9.37 -3.18 3.92
C TYR A 15 8.68 -1.86 3.55
N ALA A 16 9.12 -0.74 4.12
CA ALA A 16 8.56 0.57 3.80
C ALA A 16 8.88 1.00 2.36
N ASN A 17 10.10 0.77 1.90
CA ASN A 17 10.51 1.11 0.54
C ASN A 17 9.80 0.27 -0.53
N ALA A 18 9.53 -1.01 -0.26
CA ALA A 18 8.74 -1.88 -1.11
C ALA A 18 7.29 -1.41 -1.25
N ALA A 19 6.64 -1.05 -0.15
CA ALA A 19 5.29 -0.50 -0.16
C ALA A 19 5.19 0.79 -1.02
N LEU A 20 6.19 1.68 -0.89
CA LEU A 20 6.28 2.91 -1.66
C LEU A 20 6.65 2.66 -3.13
N ALA A 21 7.49 1.67 -3.42
CA ALA A 21 7.84 1.28 -4.79
C ALA A 21 6.60 0.88 -5.58
N LEU A 22 5.65 0.16 -4.98
CA LEU A 22 4.36 -0.19 -5.61
C LEU A 22 3.44 1.02 -5.86
N ALA A 23 3.70 2.16 -5.22
CA ALA A 23 2.96 3.41 -5.36
C ALA A 23 3.74 4.50 -6.13
N HIS A 24 4.91 4.19 -6.70
CA HIS A 24 5.85 5.16 -7.31
C HIS A 24 6.32 6.25 -6.35
N GLY A 25 6.55 5.88 -5.09
CA GLY A 25 7.18 6.75 -4.10
C GLY A 25 8.65 7.01 -4.40
N ASP A 26 9.10 8.21 -4.04
CA ASP A 26 10.49 8.66 -4.12
C ASP A 26 11.23 8.27 -2.83
N PRO A 27 12.52 7.88 -2.87
CA PRO A 27 13.29 7.60 -1.66
C PRO A 27 13.34 8.78 -0.69
N GLY A 28 13.19 10.03 -1.14
CA GLY A 28 13.41 11.21 -0.32
C GLY A 28 14.90 11.56 -0.20
N ASP A 29 15.19 12.66 0.48
CA ASP A 29 16.56 13.16 0.68
C ASP A 29 17.31 12.42 1.80
N ASP A 30 18.61 12.70 1.92
CA ASP A 30 19.50 12.09 2.91
C ASP A 30 18.99 12.30 4.35
N ALA A 31 18.47 13.49 4.65
CA ALA A 31 17.98 13.84 5.98
C ALA A 31 16.72 13.05 6.36
N HIS A 32 15.88 12.72 5.38
CA HIS A 32 14.76 11.82 5.55
C HIS A 32 15.23 10.36 5.71
N GLN A 33 16.18 9.91 4.89
CA GLN A 33 16.72 8.55 4.99
C GLN A 33 17.38 8.28 6.35
N ASP A 34 18.09 9.25 6.92
CA ASP A 34 18.65 9.16 8.27
C ASP A 34 17.55 8.97 9.33
N LEU A 35 16.44 9.71 9.23
CA LEU A 35 15.29 9.53 10.13
C LEU A 35 14.63 8.17 9.95
N VAL A 36 14.51 7.69 8.71
CA VAL A 36 13.95 6.34 8.43
C VAL A 36 14.80 5.26 9.10
N GLN A 37 16.13 5.38 9.04
CA GLN A 37 17.04 4.45 9.71
C GLN A 37 16.90 4.53 11.24
N ALA A 38 16.80 5.73 11.80
CA ALA A 38 16.63 5.93 13.24
C ALA A 38 15.28 5.34 13.74
N VAL A 39 14.20 5.52 12.97
CA VAL A 39 12.89 4.89 13.28
C VAL A 39 12.99 3.36 13.16
N ALA A 40 13.65 2.84 12.12
CA ALA A 40 13.84 1.40 11.94
C ALA A 40 14.68 0.77 13.06
N ALA A 41 15.62 1.53 13.63
CA ALA A 41 16.44 1.13 14.78
C ALA A 41 15.76 1.32 16.13
N GLU A 42 14.53 1.85 16.18
CA GLU A 42 13.80 2.24 17.41
C GLU A 42 14.58 3.26 18.26
N GLU A 43 15.42 4.09 17.64
CA GLU A 43 16.13 5.20 18.29
C GLU A 43 15.28 6.48 18.35
N VAL A 44 14.33 6.61 17.42
CA VAL A 44 13.37 7.69 17.29
C VAL A 44 12.01 7.07 17.01
N THR A 45 10.95 7.55 17.64
CA THR A 45 9.58 7.09 17.35
C THR A 45 9.07 7.64 16.01
N ALA A 46 8.06 6.99 15.42
CA ALA A 46 7.43 7.51 14.21
C ALA A 46 6.84 8.91 14.46
N GLU A 47 6.21 9.14 15.61
CA GLU A 47 5.66 10.44 16.03
C GLU A 47 6.72 11.53 16.06
N GLU A 48 7.88 11.27 16.66
CA GLU A 48 8.99 12.23 16.72
C GLU A 48 9.54 12.54 15.32
N ALA A 49 9.72 11.53 14.48
CA ALA A 49 10.18 11.71 13.10
C ALA A 49 9.17 12.52 12.26
N ILE A 50 7.86 12.27 12.44
CA ILE A 50 6.79 13.03 11.80
C ILE A 50 6.81 14.49 12.25
N ALA A 51 6.95 14.75 13.56
CA ALA A 51 7.02 16.12 14.08
C ALA A 51 8.22 16.90 13.49
N LEU A 52 9.40 16.25 13.41
CA LEU A 52 10.60 16.82 12.78
C LEU A 52 10.41 17.09 11.28
N THR A 53 9.77 16.18 10.54
CA THR A 53 9.45 16.39 9.13
C THR A 53 8.51 17.57 8.95
N CYS A 54 7.44 17.67 9.74
CA CYS A 54 6.53 18.81 9.72
C CYS A 54 7.26 20.13 9.99
N GLU A 55 8.07 20.20 11.05
CA GLU A 55 8.85 21.39 11.39
C GLU A 55 9.78 21.82 10.24
N ARG A 56 10.56 20.89 9.68
CA ARG A 56 11.48 21.16 8.56
C ARG A 56 10.78 21.64 7.31
N SER A 57 9.54 21.20 7.09
CA SER A 57 8.71 21.58 5.95
C SER A 57 7.87 22.84 6.21
N GLY A 58 7.94 23.44 7.39
CA GLY A 58 7.12 24.60 7.76
C GLY A 58 5.63 24.26 7.92
N LEU A 59 5.31 22.99 8.19
CA LEU A 59 3.95 22.48 8.31
C LEU A 59 3.66 22.07 9.76
N SER A 60 2.37 21.86 10.03
CA SER A 60 1.85 21.29 11.27
C SER A 60 0.74 20.28 10.96
N ILE A 61 0.37 19.48 11.95
CA ILE A 61 -0.74 18.54 11.86
C ILE A 61 -1.97 19.17 12.52
N GLY A 62 -3.03 19.38 11.75
CA GLY A 62 -4.33 19.83 12.23
C GLY A 62 -4.90 18.91 13.32
N THR A 63 -5.50 19.50 14.34
CA THR A 63 -6.02 18.82 15.55
C THR A 63 -7.51 19.03 15.76
N GLU A 64 -8.14 19.80 14.88
CA GLU A 64 -9.57 20.04 14.82
C GLU A 64 -10.36 18.76 14.49
N ALA A 65 -11.68 18.85 14.66
CA ALA A 65 -12.57 17.76 14.29
C ALA A 65 -12.51 17.50 12.78
N ALA A 66 -12.42 16.22 12.41
CA ALA A 66 -12.41 15.81 11.01
C ALA A 66 -13.65 16.37 10.29
N PRO A 67 -13.49 17.05 9.14
CA PRO A 67 -14.61 17.51 8.35
C PRO A 67 -15.43 16.31 7.85
N PRO A 68 -16.76 16.43 7.76
CA PRO A 68 -17.59 15.36 7.24
C PRO A 68 -17.26 15.11 5.77
N ILE A 69 -17.33 13.84 5.36
CA ILE A 69 -17.19 13.41 3.98
C ILE A 69 -18.46 12.69 3.55
N THR A 70 -19.18 13.32 2.64
CA THR A 70 -20.49 12.85 2.16
C THR A 70 -20.53 12.69 0.64
N CYS A 71 -19.67 13.42 -0.09
CA CYS A 71 -19.50 13.26 -1.53
C CYS A 71 -18.02 13.30 -1.94
N TRP A 72 -17.75 13.13 -3.24
CA TRP A 72 -16.40 13.07 -3.78
C TRP A 72 -15.63 14.39 -3.63
N GLU A 73 -16.33 15.51 -3.73
CA GLU A 73 -15.77 16.87 -3.63
C GLU A 73 -15.33 17.21 -2.21
N ASP A 74 -15.87 16.55 -1.18
CA ASP A 74 -15.51 16.79 0.22
C ASP A 74 -14.05 16.38 0.52
N TYR A 75 -13.46 15.52 -0.31
CA TYR A 75 -12.03 15.18 -0.24
C TYR A 75 -11.11 16.31 -0.69
N LEU A 76 -11.62 17.36 -1.34
CA LEU A 76 -10.82 18.41 -1.98
C LEU A 76 -10.89 19.73 -1.20
N ILE A 77 -9.78 20.46 -1.20
CA ILE A 77 -9.75 21.83 -0.70
C ILE A 77 -10.77 22.65 -1.50
N PRO A 78 -11.67 23.44 -0.86
CA PRO A 78 -12.70 24.19 -1.58
C PRO A 78 -12.11 25.05 -2.70
N GLY A 79 -12.56 24.83 -3.94
CA GLY A 79 -12.09 25.57 -5.12
C GLY A 79 -10.75 25.10 -5.70
N SER A 80 -10.17 24.02 -5.16
CA SER A 80 -8.93 23.42 -5.63
C SER A 80 -9.14 21.96 -6.05
N THR A 81 -8.12 21.40 -6.71
CA THR A 81 -8.05 19.96 -7.03
C THR A 81 -7.16 19.19 -6.06
N ALA A 82 -6.49 19.91 -5.14
CA ALA A 82 -5.69 19.32 -4.08
C ALA A 82 -6.58 18.67 -2.99
N LEU A 83 -6.07 17.61 -2.39
CA LEU A 83 -6.74 16.90 -1.31
C LEU A 83 -6.77 17.76 -0.04
N ARG A 84 -7.89 17.75 0.68
CA ARG A 84 -7.89 18.14 2.09
C ARG A 84 -7.04 17.17 2.88
N SER A 85 -6.27 17.73 3.81
CA SER A 85 -5.37 16.95 4.65
C SER A 85 -5.23 17.61 6.01
N ARG A 86 -4.62 16.89 6.94
CA ARG A 86 -4.19 17.41 8.24
C ARG A 86 -2.89 18.19 8.13
N LEU A 87 -2.16 18.11 7.01
CA LEU A 87 -0.91 18.84 6.79
C LEU A 87 -1.24 20.28 6.41
N VAL A 88 -0.97 21.22 7.30
CA VAL A 88 -1.42 22.62 7.19
C VAL A 88 -0.33 23.61 7.63
N ASP A 89 -0.46 24.85 7.18
CA ASP A 89 0.26 26.02 7.69
C ASP A 89 -0.74 27.16 7.98
N ASP A 90 -0.28 28.29 8.51
CA ASP A 90 -1.11 29.44 8.87
C ASP A 90 -1.93 30.01 7.70
N SER A 91 -1.44 29.87 6.47
CA SER A 91 -2.08 30.35 5.24
C SER A 91 -3.01 29.30 4.61
N HIS A 92 -2.81 28.02 4.93
CA HIS A 92 -3.48 26.89 4.28
C HIS A 92 -4.14 25.94 5.31
N PRO A 93 -5.18 26.39 6.03
CA PRO A 93 -5.79 25.64 7.12
C PRO A 93 -6.62 24.42 6.69
N SER A 94 -6.81 24.19 5.38
CA SER A 94 -7.56 23.04 4.85
C SER A 94 -6.67 21.98 4.16
N GLY A 95 -5.36 22.24 4.11
CA GLY A 95 -4.38 21.39 3.43
C GLY A 95 -3.47 22.17 2.50
N ILE A 96 -2.30 21.61 2.18
CA ILE A 96 -1.34 22.21 1.26
C ILE A 96 -1.70 21.95 -0.20
N GLU A 97 -1.75 23.01 -1.00
CA GLU A 97 -2.03 22.93 -2.45
C GLU A 97 -0.78 22.64 -3.30
N ASP A 98 0.42 22.92 -2.79
CA ASP A 98 1.67 22.62 -3.50
C ASP A 98 1.83 21.09 -3.63
N PRO A 99 1.72 20.53 -4.85
CA PRO A 99 1.72 19.09 -5.06
C PRO A 99 3.11 18.46 -4.85
N VAL A 100 4.19 19.24 -4.94
CA VAL A 100 5.55 18.78 -4.70
C VAL A 100 5.79 18.67 -3.20
N LEU A 101 5.49 19.75 -2.45
CA LEU A 101 5.62 19.76 -1.00
C LEU A 101 4.71 18.71 -0.35
N PHE A 102 3.43 18.68 -0.74
CA PHE A 102 2.47 17.73 -0.18
C PHE A 102 2.91 16.29 -0.41
N ARG A 103 3.29 15.95 -1.64
CA ARG A 103 3.75 14.60 -1.99
C ARG A 103 5.00 14.21 -1.19
N ALA A 104 5.97 15.11 -1.07
CA ALA A 104 7.19 14.83 -0.33
C ALA A 104 6.86 14.50 1.13
N VAL A 105 6.12 15.37 1.82
CA VAL A 105 5.79 15.20 3.24
C VAL A 105 4.90 13.96 3.48
N GLU A 106 3.90 13.75 2.63
CA GLU A 106 3.00 12.58 2.67
C GLU A 106 3.78 11.26 2.58
N GLN A 107 4.72 11.17 1.64
CA GLN A 107 5.54 9.97 1.46
C GLN A 107 6.50 9.76 2.62
N GLN A 108 7.08 10.84 3.17
CA GLN A 108 7.95 10.74 4.34
C GLN A 108 7.20 10.22 5.57
N ILE A 109 6.05 10.82 5.89
CA ILE A 109 5.23 10.45 7.04
C ILE A 109 4.73 9.00 6.92
N SER A 110 4.15 8.64 5.77
CA SER A 110 3.68 7.27 5.56
C SER A 110 4.81 6.24 5.55
N ARG A 111 6.05 6.62 5.16
CA ARG A 111 7.23 5.75 5.29
C ARG A 111 7.56 5.45 6.74
N PHE A 112 7.52 6.44 7.64
CA PHE A 112 7.75 6.20 9.07
C PHE A 112 6.72 5.23 9.66
N ARG A 113 5.43 5.40 9.31
CA ARG A 113 4.36 4.49 9.72
C ARG A 113 4.51 3.08 9.14
N LEU A 114 5.02 2.94 7.92
CA LEU A 114 5.33 1.63 7.33
C LEU A 114 6.48 0.92 8.06
N VAL A 115 7.54 1.66 8.44
CA VAL A 115 8.65 1.14 9.24
C VAL A 115 8.15 0.69 10.61
N GLU A 116 7.31 1.51 11.26
CA GLU A 116 6.68 1.19 12.53
C GLU A 116 5.84 -0.09 12.43
N LEU A 117 5.00 -0.25 11.40
CA LEU A 117 4.22 -1.47 11.19
C LEU A 117 5.09 -2.72 10.95
N ALA A 118 6.26 -2.57 10.34
CA ALA A 118 7.19 -3.68 10.17
C ALA A 118 7.79 -4.13 11.51
N ALA A 119 7.91 -3.24 12.48
CA ALA A 119 8.35 -3.55 13.85
C ALA A 119 7.19 -4.03 14.74
N HIS A 120 6.02 -3.42 14.59
CA HIS A 120 4.84 -3.60 15.43
C HIS A 120 3.58 -3.77 14.55
N PRO A 121 3.37 -4.97 13.99
CA PRO A 121 2.21 -5.23 13.13
C PRO A 121 0.89 -5.06 13.86
N ILE A 122 -0.14 -4.59 13.16
CA ILE A 122 -1.51 -4.57 13.67
C ILE A 122 -2.06 -6.00 13.65
N GLU A 123 -2.51 -6.48 14.81
CA GLU A 123 -3.13 -7.79 14.96
C GLU A 123 -4.64 -7.77 14.73
N GLY A 124 -5.16 -8.86 14.17
CA GLY A 124 -6.57 -9.00 13.84
C GLY A 124 -6.82 -10.09 12.79
N PRO A 125 -8.08 -10.49 12.59
CA PRO A 125 -8.48 -11.36 11.49
C PRO A 125 -8.20 -10.69 10.13
N MET A 126 -8.05 -11.49 9.07
CA MET A 126 -7.82 -11.00 7.70
C MET A 126 -9.09 -10.40 7.06
N ASP A 127 -9.83 -9.58 7.79
CA ASP A 127 -11.07 -8.93 7.35
C ASP A 127 -10.85 -7.46 6.93
N TYR A 128 -11.94 -6.80 6.52
CA TYR A 128 -11.89 -5.40 6.11
C TYR A 128 -11.59 -4.45 7.29
N GLY A 129 -11.88 -4.86 8.52
CA GLY A 129 -11.54 -4.12 9.73
C GLY A 129 -10.03 -3.97 9.88
N LEU A 130 -9.27 -5.06 9.70
CA LEU A 130 -7.81 -5.01 9.66
C LEU A 130 -7.31 -4.11 8.51
N PHE A 131 -7.92 -4.21 7.32
CA PHE A 131 -7.53 -3.41 6.17
C PHE A 131 -7.71 -1.90 6.42
N GLY A 132 -8.85 -1.50 6.99
CA GLY A 132 -9.12 -0.13 7.42
C GLY A 132 -8.20 0.32 8.57
N ALA A 133 -7.88 -0.56 9.52
CA ALA A 133 -6.96 -0.24 10.62
C ALA A 133 -5.53 0.03 10.12
N VAL A 134 -5.04 -0.76 9.16
CA VAL A 134 -3.75 -0.53 8.49
C VAL A 134 -3.77 0.82 7.77
N HIS A 135 -4.80 1.09 6.97
CA HIS A 135 -4.91 2.40 6.29
C HIS A 135 -4.95 3.55 7.30
N ARG A 136 -5.69 3.41 8.40
CA ARG A 136 -5.73 4.42 9.46
C ARG A 136 -4.34 4.68 10.00
N HIS A 137 -3.60 3.65 10.39
CA HIS A 137 -2.26 3.79 10.95
C HIS A 137 -1.29 4.47 9.97
N LEU A 138 -1.33 4.10 8.69
CA LEU A 138 -0.46 4.68 7.67
C LEU A 138 -0.71 6.16 7.39
N PHE A 139 -1.95 6.61 7.53
CA PHE A 139 -2.38 7.93 7.02
C PHE A 139 -3.06 8.82 8.07
N GLN A 140 -3.17 8.40 9.33
CA GLN A 140 -3.85 9.18 10.38
C GLN A 140 -3.26 10.57 10.55
N ASP A 141 -1.96 10.74 10.33
CA ASP A 141 -1.26 12.03 10.45
C ASP A 141 -1.42 12.93 9.19
N ILE A 142 -1.98 12.37 8.11
CA ILE A 142 -2.05 13.00 6.79
C ILE A 142 -3.50 13.30 6.41
N TYR A 143 -4.41 12.33 6.50
CA TYR A 143 -5.76 12.43 5.98
C TYR A 143 -6.81 12.37 7.09
N TRP A 144 -7.80 13.26 7.01
CA TRP A 144 -8.96 13.26 7.91
C TRP A 144 -9.80 11.98 7.85
N TRP A 145 -9.72 11.26 6.73
CA TRP A 145 -10.48 10.06 6.40
C TRP A 145 -9.64 8.79 6.49
N ALA A 146 -8.50 8.83 7.17
CA ALA A 146 -7.64 7.66 7.29
C ALA A 146 -8.40 6.47 7.92
N GLY A 147 -8.52 5.38 7.15
CA GLY A 147 -9.21 4.16 7.54
C GLY A 147 -10.65 4.06 7.04
N GLU A 148 -11.16 5.10 6.38
CA GLU A 148 -12.54 5.16 5.90
C GLU A 148 -12.62 4.84 4.40
N GLN A 149 -13.61 4.04 4.01
CA GLN A 149 -13.90 3.74 2.62
C GLN A 149 -14.25 5.02 1.84
N ARG A 150 -13.83 5.13 0.57
CA ARG A 150 -14.24 6.25 -0.27
C ARG A 150 -15.74 6.19 -0.60
N VAL A 151 -16.38 7.35 -0.63
CA VAL A 151 -17.84 7.48 -0.92
C VAL A 151 -18.15 7.66 -2.41
N GLY A 152 -17.13 7.90 -3.24
CA GLY A 152 -17.27 8.21 -4.66
C GLY A 152 -16.01 7.86 -5.44
N PRO A 153 -15.89 8.29 -6.70
CA PRO A 153 -16.92 8.98 -7.47
C PRO A 153 -18.00 8.00 -7.95
N ASP A 154 -19.15 8.51 -8.40
CA ASP A 154 -20.27 7.68 -8.91
C ASP A 154 -19.96 6.95 -10.22
N THR A 155 -18.80 7.23 -10.81
CA THR A 155 -18.31 6.58 -12.02
C THR A 155 -16.99 5.86 -11.73
N PRO A 156 -16.62 4.84 -12.52
CA PRO A 156 -15.34 4.18 -12.38
C PRO A 156 -14.16 5.16 -12.40
N MET A 157 -13.31 5.11 -11.37
CA MET A 157 -12.06 5.88 -11.39
C MET A 157 -11.14 5.34 -12.47
N VAL A 158 -10.30 6.22 -13.01
CA VAL A 158 -9.36 5.88 -14.07
C VAL A 158 -7.95 6.23 -13.66
N ARG A 159 -7.03 5.33 -14.00
CA ARG A 159 -5.60 5.62 -14.02
C ARG A 159 -5.02 5.31 -15.38
N PHE A 160 -4.11 6.19 -15.82
CA PHE A 160 -3.28 5.92 -16.99
C PHE A 160 -1.98 5.26 -16.52
N ALA A 161 -1.65 4.13 -17.14
CA ALA A 161 -0.39 3.42 -16.94
C ALA A 161 0.08 2.80 -18.27
N ARG A 162 1.32 2.31 -18.31
CA ARG A 162 1.85 1.64 -19.51
C ARG A 162 0.96 0.45 -19.89
N ASP A 163 0.77 0.26 -21.17
CA ASP A 163 0.04 -0.88 -21.72
C ASP A 163 0.69 -2.18 -21.27
N ALA A 164 -0.05 -2.96 -20.50
CA ALA A 164 0.37 -4.24 -19.95
C ALA A 164 -0.33 -5.43 -20.63
N VAL A 165 -1.14 -5.15 -21.66
CA VAL A 165 -1.85 -6.18 -22.44
C VAL A 165 -1.06 -6.49 -23.70
N ASP A 166 -0.62 -5.46 -24.41
CA ASP A 166 -0.03 -5.61 -25.75
C ASP A 166 1.52 -5.48 -25.77
N PHE A 167 2.15 -5.22 -24.62
CA PHE A 167 3.60 -4.98 -24.50
C PHE A 167 4.21 -5.76 -23.34
N ASP A 168 5.53 -5.98 -23.39
CA ASP A 168 6.27 -6.66 -22.32
C ASP A 168 6.52 -5.74 -21.10
N PRO A 169 6.79 -6.31 -19.90
CA PRO A 169 7.20 -5.53 -18.73
C PRO A 169 8.40 -4.63 -19.02
N GLY A 170 8.22 -3.32 -18.81
CA GLY A 170 9.29 -2.33 -18.96
C GLY A 170 9.54 -1.84 -20.39
N ASP A 171 8.72 -2.24 -21.37
CA ASP A 171 8.88 -1.76 -22.75
C ASP A 171 8.75 -0.22 -22.82
N PRO A 172 9.80 0.50 -23.27
CA PRO A 172 9.78 1.96 -23.36
C PRO A 172 8.76 2.49 -24.39
N ALA A 173 8.41 1.68 -25.38
CA ALA A 173 7.46 2.00 -26.44
C ALA A 173 5.99 1.81 -26.02
N ALA A 174 5.72 1.10 -24.92
CA ALA A 174 4.35 0.87 -24.44
C ALA A 174 3.63 2.21 -24.18
N PRO A 175 2.51 2.52 -24.86
CA PRO A 175 1.79 3.76 -24.64
C PRO A 175 1.10 3.77 -23.27
N ALA A 176 0.65 4.93 -22.82
CA ALA A 176 -0.21 5.03 -21.65
C ALA A 176 -1.67 4.70 -22.05
N VAL A 177 -2.26 3.69 -21.41
CA VAL A 177 -3.66 3.27 -21.61
C VAL A 177 -4.46 3.37 -20.32
N LYS A 178 -5.78 3.31 -20.43
CA LYS A 178 -6.72 3.48 -19.32
C LYS A 178 -6.95 2.15 -18.58
N TYR A 179 -6.82 2.19 -17.27
CA TYR A 179 -7.23 1.14 -16.33
C TYR A 179 -8.32 1.67 -15.40
N GLN A 180 -9.31 0.83 -15.06
CA GLN A 180 -10.50 1.24 -14.32
C GLN A 180 -10.60 0.61 -12.94
N TYR A 181 -11.04 1.41 -11.97
CA TYR A 181 -11.41 0.97 -10.63
C TYR A 181 -12.92 1.14 -10.43
N PHE A 182 -13.47 0.50 -9.40
CA PHE A 182 -14.91 0.50 -9.14
C PHE A 182 -15.47 1.92 -8.91
N ALA A 183 -16.76 2.12 -9.20
CA ALA A 183 -17.45 3.32 -8.76
C ALA A 183 -17.73 3.24 -7.25
N GLY A 184 -17.88 4.39 -6.59
CA GLY A 184 -18.18 4.50 -5.16
C GLY A 184 -19.35 3.63 -4.69
N PRO A 185 -20.51 3.66 -5.37
CA PRO A 185 -21.67 2.83 -5.01
C PRO A 185 -21.40 1.32 -4.99
N ASP A 186 -20.41 0.84 -5.74
CA ASP A 186 -20.15 -0.60 -5.92
C ASP A 186 -19.16 -1.17 -4.90
N ILE A 187 -18.47 -0.31 -4.13
CA ILE A 187 -17.35 -0.74 -3.28
C ILE A 187 -17.81 -1.60 -2.11
N SER A 188 -18.87 -1.17 -1.39
CA SER A 188 -19.24 -1.79 -0.11
C SER A 188 -19.61 -3.27 -0.25
N GLU A 189 -20.37 -3.61 -1.29
CA GLU A 189 -20.72 -5.00 -1.58
C GLU A 189 -19.49 -5.80 -2.01
N ALA A 190 -18.68 -5.24 -2.92
CA ALA A 190 -17.48 -5.91 -3.43
C ALA A 190 -16.46 -6.19 -2.31
N VAL A 191 -16.21 -5.23 -1.42
CA VAL A 191 -15.38 -5.40 -0.22
C VAL A 191 -15.95 -6.50 0.67
N SER A 192 -17.26 -6.47 0.97
CA SER A 192 -17.88 -7.48 1.83
C SER A 192 -17.68 -8.89 1.28
N VAL A 193 -17.82 -9.08 -0.03
CA VAL A 193 -17.64 -10.39 -0.68
C VAL A 193 -16.17 -10.81 -0.64
N GLN A 194 -15.26 -9.96 -1.09
CA GLN A 194 -13.83 -10.32 -1.19
C GLN A 194 -13.21 -10.63 0.17
N PHE A 195 -13.53 -9.85 1.20
CA PHE A 195 -12.99 -10.10 2.54
C PHE A 195 -13.59 -11.34 3.21
N ALA A 196 -14.83 -11.74 2.88
CA ALA A 196 -15.36 -13.04 3.32
C ALA A 196 -14.59 -14.21 2.69
N LEU A 197 -14.25 -14.11 1.40
CA LEU A 197 -13.47 -15.12 0.69
C LEU A 197 -12.03 -15.20 1.20
N LEU A 198 -11.38 -14.05 1.45
CA LEU A 198 -10.04 -13.99 2.03
C LEU A 198 -9.99 -14.56 3.44
N LEU A 199 -11.02 -14.34 4.26
CA LEU A 199 -11.10 -14.91 5.60
C LEU A 199 -11.19 -16.44 5.54
N ASP A 200 -12.00 -17.00 4.65
CA ASP A 200 -12.07 -18.45 4.42
C ASP A 200 -10.71 -19.00 3.94
N LEU A 201 -10.12 -18.35 2.92
CA LEU A 201 -8.85 -18.75 2.33
C LEU A 201 -7.71 -18.74 3.36
N ALA A 202 -7.68 -17.76 4.26
CA ALA A 202 -6.70 -17.66 5.34
C ALA A 202 -6.76 -18.83 6.34
N THR A 203 -7.85 -19.61 6.38
CA THR A 203 -7.98 -20.79 7.24
C THR A 203 -7.61 -22.10 6.56
N ARG A 204 -7.40 -22.09 5.24
CA ARG A 204 -7.14 -23.30 4.45
C ARG A 204 -5.74 -23.84 4.71
N THR A 205 -5.66 -25.11 5.10
CA THR A 205 -4.40 -25.82 5.41
C THR A 205 -4.13 -27.00 4.47
N ASP A 206 -5.11 -27.37 3.65
CA ASP A 206 -5.10 -28.54 2.77
C ASP A 206 -5.04 -28.19 1.28
N MET A 207 -4.95 -26.90 0.95
CA MET A 207 -4.95 -26.41 -0.42
C MET A 207 -3.57 -26.63 -1.09
N PRO A 208 -3.51 -27.22 -2.29
CA PRO A 208 -2.26 -27.31 -3.05
C PRO A 208 -1.67 -25.93 -3.33
N ARG A 209 -0.33 -25.79 -3.29
CA ARG A 209 0.35 -24.51 -3.49
C ARG A 209 -0.10 -23.78 -4.75
N ALA A 210 -0.15 -24.46 -5.90
CA ALA A 210 -0.57 -23.84 -7.16
C ALA A 210 -2.00 -23.26 -7.08
N GLU A 211 -2.92 -23.95 -6.38
CA GLU A 211 -4.26 -23.44 -6.16
C GLU A 211 -4.27 -22.24 -5.20
N MET A 212 -3.49 -22.29 -4.11
CA MET A 212 -3.36 -21.16 -3.18
C MET A 212 -2.80 -19.91 -3.87
N ILE A 213 -1.79 -20.06 -4.71
CA ILE A 213 -1.20 -18.97 -5.50
C ILE A 213 -2.21 -18.40 -6.47
N SER A 214 -2.97 -19.25 -7.17
CA SER A 214 -4.05 -18.84 -8.06
C SER A 214 -5.10 -18.01 -7.33
N ARG A 215 -5.57 -18.48 -6.16
CA ARG A 215 -6.56 -17.75 -5.32
C ARG A 215 -6.03 -16.43 -4.77
N MET A 216 -4.77 -16.37 -4.35
CA MET A 216 -4.14 -15.11 -3.94
C MET A 216 -4.04 -14.12 -5.11
N GLY A 217 -3.75 -14.60 -6.32
CA GLY A 217 -3.79 -13.80 -7.53
C GLY A 217 -5.19 -13.27 -7.84
N GLU A 218 -6.21 -14.13 -7.81
CA GLU A 218 -7.62 -13.78 -8.02
C GLU A 218 -8.06 -12.66 -7.05
N HIS A 219 -7.98 -12.91 -5.74
CA HIS A 219 -8.45 -11.93 -4.76
C HIS A 219 -7.56 -10.67 -4.68
N GLY A 220 -6.25 -10.80 -4.91
CA GLY A 220 -5.35 -9.66 -4.97
C GLY A 220 -5.65 -8.74 -6.18
N GLY A 221 -6.02 -9.32 -7.31
CA GLY A 221 -6.50 -8.61 -8.49
C GLY A 221 -7.79 -7.85 -8.22
N GLU A 222 -8.78 -8.52 -7.63
CA GLU A 222 -10.06 -7.94 -7.23
C GLU A 222 -9.91 -6.79 -6.22
N LEU A 223 -9.10 -6.96 -5.17
CA LEU A 223 -8.85 -5.87 -4.22
C LEU A 223 -8.23 -4.64 -4.91
N ASN A 224 -7.31 -4.87 -5.86
CA ASN A 224 -6.70 -3.79 -6.65
C ASN A 224 -7.73 -3.01 -7.48
N THR A 225 -8.72 -3.67 -8.08
CA THR A 225 -9.76 -3.02 -8.90
C THR A 225 -10.85 -2.36 -8.05
N ILE A 226 -11.20 -2.93 -6.89
CA ILE A 226 -12.12 -2.32 -5.92
C ILE A 226 -11.59 -0.96 -5.46
N HIS A 227 -10.29 -0.89 -5.12
CA HIS A 227 -9.59 0.35 -4.77
C HIS A 227 -10.33 1.16 -3.70
N ALA A 228 -10.57 0.55 -2.53
CA ALA A 228 -11.55 0.99 -1.54
C ALA A 228 -11.33 2.37 -0.89
N PHE A 229 -10.14 2.99 -1.04
CA PHE A 229 -9.78 4.24 -0.36
C PHE A 229 -9.55 5.38 -1.37
N ARG A 230 -9.68 6.63 -0.91
CA ARG A 230 -9.49 7.81 -1.76
C ARG A 230 -8.05 7.96 -2.26
N ASP A 231 -7.09 7.63 -1.40
CA ASP A 231 -5.65 7.53 -1.66
C ASP A 231 -5.09 6.43 -0.73
N GLY A 232 -3.81 6.08 -0.83
CA GLY A 232 -3.17 5.16 0.12
C GLY A 232 -3.48 3.67 -0.08
N HIS A 233 -4.35 3.32 -1.03
CA HIS A 233 -4.81 1.94 -1.22
C HIS A 233 -3.67 0.96 -1.52
N SER A 234 -2.78 1.26 -2.47
CA SER A 234 -1.68 0.33 -2.83
C SER A 234 -0.73 0.02 -1.68
N ARG A 235 -0.44 1.02 -0.82
CA ARG A 235 0.42 0.83 0.37
C ARG A 235 -0.29 -0.02 1.43
N THR A 236 -1.58 0.19 1.61
CA THR A 236 -2.41 -0.64 2.49
C THR A 236 -2.51 -2.08 1.98
N LEU A 237 -2.71 -2.26 0.67
CA LEU A 237 -2.76 -3.56 0.01
C LEU A 237 -1.44 -4.32 0.14
N PHE A 238 -0.30 -3.63 0.03
CA PHE A 238 1.01 -4.25 0.27
C PHE A 238 1.11 -4.81 1.69
N VAL A 239 0.79 -4.00 2.72
CA VAL A 239 0.87 -4.43 4.12
C VAL A 239 -0.06 -5.62 4.39
N TYR A 240 -1.30 -5.54 3.91
CA TYR A 240 -2.26 -6.62 4.05
C TYR A 240 -1.78 -7.90 3.34
N ALA A 241 -1.26 -7.79 2.11
CA ALA A 241 -0.75 -8.92 1.36
C ALA A 241 0.45 -9.59 2.05
N MET A 242 1.43 -8.81 2.53
CA MET A 242 2.60 -9.34 3.27
C MET A 242 2.15 -10.14 4.52
N LYS A 243 1.16 -9.63 5.26
CA LYS A 243 0.56 -10.35 6.39
C LYS A 243 -0.20 -11.59 5.93
N PHE A 244 -1.00 -11.49 4.87
CA PHE A 244 -1.75 -12.60 4.30
C PHE A 244 -0.83 -13.75 3.90
N PHE A 245 0.24 -13.46 3.15
CA PHE A 245 1.23 -14.43 2.71
C PHE A 245 1.86 -15.17 3.90
N THR A 246 2.15 -14.45 4.99
CA THR A 246 2.64 -15.07 6.24
C THR A 246 1.59 -16.00 6.86
N VAL A 247 0.33 -15.55 6.95
CA VAL A 247 -0.78 -16.32 7.53
C VAL A 247 -1.03 -17.63 6.78
N VAL A 248 -0.97 -17.61 5.45
CA VAL A 248 -1.16 -18.82 4.62
C VAL A 248 0.13 -19.64 4.44
N GLY A 249 1.21 -19.30 5.13
CA GLY A 249 2.44 -20.09 5.18
C GLY A 249 3.44 -19.87 4.05
N TYR A 250 3.34 -18.74 3.34
CA TYR A 250 4.23 -18.34 2.24
C TYR A 250 4.91 -16.98 2.52
N PRO A 251 5.69 -16.83 3.60
CA PRO A 251 6.36 -15.56 3.87
C PRO A 251 7.29 -15.18 2.71
N THR A 252 7.44 -13.87 2.48
CA THR A 252 8.30 -13.33 1.43
C THR A 252 9.14 -12.16 1.95
N ASP A 253 10.29 -11.94 1.32
CA ASP A 253 11.19 -10.84 1.64
C ASP A 253 10.70 -9.56 0.94
N PRO A 254 10.46 -8.45 1.66
CA PRO A 254 10.12 -7.17 1.03
C PRO A 254 11.14 -6.71 -0.02
N ALA A 255 12.40 -7.15 0.05
CA ALA A 255 13.42 -6.85 -0.97
C ALA A 255 13.02 -7.28 -2.39
N ASN A 256 12.14 -8.28 -2.52
CA ASN A 256 11.57 -8.72 -3.79
C ASN A 256 10.74 -7.63 -4.50
N PHE A 257 10.26 -6.64 -3.75
CA PHE A 257 9.34 -5.61 -4.21
C PHE A 257 9.99 -4.21 -4.26
N LEU A 258 11.31 -4.11 -4.14
CA LEU A 258 12.04 -2.85 -4.25
C LEU A 258 12.09 -2.35 -5.70
N ASN A 259 12.22 -1.02 -5.87
CA ASN A 259 12.48 -0.43 -7.18
C ASN A 259 13.76 -1.02 -7.80
N GLY A 260 13.71 -1.34 -9.09
CA GLY A 260 14.82 -1.96 -9.81
C GLY A 260 14.90 -3.49 -9.66
N ASN A 261 14.06 -4.11 -8.83
CA ASN A 261 13.93 -5.56 -8.82
C ASN A 261 13.02 -6.02 -9.97
N PRO A 262 13.48 -6.89 -10.90
CA PRO A 262 12.65 -7.35 -12.02
C PRO A 262 11.35 -8.05 -11.60
N LEU A 263 11.34 -8.68 -10.44
CA LEU A 263 10.16 -9.35 -9.89
C LEU A 263 9.05 -8.34 -9.56
N ARG A 264 9.41 -7.20 -8.96
CA ARG A 264 8.49 -6.09 -8.72
C ARG A 264 7.85 -5.60 -10.01
N ASP A 265 8.64 -5.42 -11.06
CA ASP A 265 8.15 -4.90 -12.34
C ASP A 265 7.21 -5.89 -13.03
N ARG A 266 7.52 -7.20 -12.97
CA ARG A 266 6.61 -8.27 -13.42
C ARG A 266 5.29 -8.26 -12.65
N ILE A 267 5.33 -8.12 -11.32
CA ILE A 267 4.11 -8.07 -10.49
C ILE A 267 3.25 -6.85 -10.81
N VAL A 268 3.87 -5.67 -10.93
CA VAL A 268 3.13 -4.44 -11.27
C VAL A 268 2.54 -4.53 -12.67
N HIS A 269 3.28 -5.06 -13.63
CA HIS A 269 2.80 -5.30 -14.99
C HIS A 269 1.62 -6.28 -14.99
N ALA A 270 1.76 -7.44 -14.35
CA ALA A 270 0.72 -8.46 -14.29
C ALA A 270 -0.55 -7.98 -13.56
N ARG A 271 -0.43 -7.11 -12.55
CA ARG A 271 -1.59 -6.44 -11.91
C ARG A 271 -2.38 -5.59 -12.91
N TYR A 272 -1.70 -4.82 -13.76
CA TYR A 272 -2.37 -4.03 -14.79
C TYR A 272 -2.99 -4.91 -15.87
N GLN A 273 -2.28 -5.95 -16.32
CA GLN A 273 -2.83 -6.93 -17.27
C GLN A 273 -4.10 -7.60 -16.73
N ASN A 274 -4.07 -8.08 -15.49
CA ASN A 274 -5.22 -8.65 -14.80
C ASN A 274 -6.37 -7.64 -14.71
N GLN A 275 -6.10 -6.40 -14.32
CA GLN A 275 -7.11 -5.35 -14.26
C GLN A 275 -7.77 -5.06 -15.63
N ALA A 276 -7.05 -5.19 -16.74
CA ALA A 276 -7.59 -4.95 -18.08
C ALA A 276 -8.32 -6.17 -18.68
N THR A 277 -7.93 -7.39 -18.32
CA THR A 277 -8.35 -8.62 -19.03
C THR A 277 -9.05 -9.65 -18.15
N SER A 278 -8.98 -9.49 -16.82
CA SER A 278 -9.32 -10.50 -15.81
C SER A 278 -8.50 -11.80 -15.90
N LEU A 279 -7.45 -11.85 -16.74
CA LEU A 279 -6.54 -12.99 -16.82
C LEU A 279 -5.59 -12.98 -15.63
N LEU A 280 -5.28 -14.17 -15.12
CA LEU A 280 -4.29 -14.39 -14.06
C LEU A 280 -2.94 -14.84 -14.62
N ASP A 281 -2.87 -15.10 -15.92
CA ASP A 281 -1.66 -15.48 -16.64
C ASP A 281 -0.54 -14.46 -16.38
N GLY A 282 0.64 -14.95 -16.00
CA GLY A 282 1.77 -14.10 -15.61
C GLY A 282 1.69 -13.53 -14.19
N TYR A 283 0.49 -13.23 -13.66
CA TYR A 283 0.32 -12.79 -12.27
C TYR A 283 0.60 -13.92 -11.29
N GLU A 284 0.05 -15.12 -11.56
CA GLU A 284 0.33 -16.32 -10.78
C GLU A 284 1.82 -16.66 -10.79
N GLY A 285 2.48 -16.64 -11.95
CA GLY A 285 3.91 -16.96 -12.05
C GLY A 285 4.80 -15.94 -11.33
N ALA A 286 4.50 -14.65 -11.43
CA ALA A 286 5.24 -13.62 -10.72
C ALA A 286 5.01 -13.69 -9.20
N LEU A 287 3.79 -14.01 -8.76
CA LEU A 287 3.49 -14.25 -7.36
C LEU A 287 4.18 -15.52 -6.86
N ASP A 288 4.18 -16.59 -7.65
CA ASP A 288 4.85 -17.85 -7.33
C ASP A 288 6.35 -17.66 -7.11
N ASP A 289 7.02 -16.92 -8.00
CA ASP A 289 8.42 -16.56 -7.88
C ASP A 289 8.69 -15.77 -6.59
N ALA A 290 7.84 -14.79 -6.26
CA ALA A 290 7.96 -13.99 -5.04
C ALA A 290 7.77 -14.80 -3.76
N LEU A 291 6.94 -15.83 -3.81
CA LEU A 291 6.58 -16.67 -2.66
C LEU A 291 7.38 -17.98 -2.60
N SER A 292 8.30 -18.21 -3.54
CA SER A 292 9.11 -19.43 -3.62
C SER A 292 10.13 -19.58 -2.47
N GLY A 293 10.46 -18.49 -1.76
CA GLY A 293 11.31 -18.53 -0.57
C GLY A 293 10.62 -19.10 0.69
N GLY A 294 9.29 -19.23 0.67
CA GLY A 294 8.47 -19.61 1.81
C GLY A 294 7.91 -21.03 1.74
N GLU A 295 8.69 -22.05 1.37
CA GLU A 295 8.22 -23.43 1.53
C GLU A 295 7.84 -23.66 3.00
N PRO A 296 6.59 -24.09 3.30
CA PRO A 296 6.21 -24.38 4.68
C PRO A 296 7.16 -25.43 5.25
N GLU A 297 7.58 -25.23 6.49
CA GLU A 297 8.67 -25.96 7.18
C GLU A 297 8.47 -27.50 7.26
N GLY A 298 7.35 -28.03 6.75
CA GLY A 298 7.05 -29.46 6.59
C GLY A 298 7.20 -30.05 5.17
N ALA A 299 7.49 -29.25 4.14
CA ALA A 299 7.53 -29.72 2.74
C ALA A 299 8.94 -30.10 2.23
N ARG A 300 10.00 -29.94 3.04
CA ARG A 300 11.34 -30.47 2.74
C ARG A 300 11.40 -31.99 2.96
N VAL A 301 10.52 -32.74 2.30
CA VAL A 301 10.71 -34.18 2.08
C VAL A 301 11.53 -34.35 0.81
N ARG A 302 12.83 -34.56 1.03
CA ARG A 302 13.82 -35.22 0.16
C ARG A 302 13.33 -35.56 -1.26
N ARG A 303 13.94 -34.90 -2.25
CA ARG A 303 14.37 -35.58 -3.48
C ARG A 303 15.88 -35.44 -3.60
#